data_AF-A0A9Q1HBL0-F1
#
_entry.id   AF-A0A9Q1HBL0-F1
#
_cell.length_a   1.000
_cell.length_b   1.000
_cell.length_c   1.000
_cell.angle_alpha   90.00
_cell.angle_beta   90.00
_cell.angle_gamma   90.00
#
_symmetry.space_group_name_H-M   'P 1'
#
loop_
_entity.id
_entity.type
_entity.pdbx_description
1 polymer ?
#
loop_
_entity_poly.entity_id
_entity_poly.type
_entity_poly.pdbx_seq_one_letter_code
_entity_poly.pdbx_strand_id
1 'polypeptide(L)'
;MTSSSVAARYENTYDNPLLFKSELGRPFQRGFTLPSPDFTYGRPNLAKDGGAADAVSGWVPTAVQTLPRKEKRPERDFVALNKACVGAGLVTAQEQFEYRATHDVRRRVTDEEKNKTKLKRIPASMTFGVSTRPSTPVFDLLEHKYQDRWLQERRKSEMSKREKMQQKQNLNKGIYETRASLLRKYCPPVDQPPLWQMPRFQKQGPHLETFRSVEARKAAFSHHGSDCTARTGVFGHGIYEGAKN
;
A
#
# COMPACT_ATOMS: atom_id res chain seq x y z
N MET A 1 -28.18 61.30 1.04
CA MET A 1 -27.55 60.22 0.26
C MET A 1 -26.41 59.66 1.09
N THR A 2 -26.64 58.53 1.74
CA THR A 2 -25.70 57.86 2.64
C THR A 2 -24.81 56.92 1.85
N SER A 3 -23.52 57.26 1.68
CA SER A 3 -22.54 56.35 1.08
C SER A 3 -22.12 55.30 2.11
N SER A 4 -22.53 54.06 1.87
CA SER A 4 -22.09 52.88 2.62
C SER A 4 -20.63 52.57 2.32
N SER A 5 -19.74 52.78 3.31
CA SER A 5 -18.35 52.33 3.25
C SER A 5 -18.27 50.83 3.53
N VAL A 6 -18.42 50.01 2.49
CA VAL A 6 -18.11 48.58 2.53
C VAL A 6 -16.61 48.39 2.37
N ALA A 7 -15.87 48.64 3.44
CA ALA A 7 -14.50 48.15 3.56
C ALA A 7 -14.31 47.72 5.01
N ALA A 8 -14.49 46.42 5.27
CA ALA A 8 -14.03 45.80 6.49
C ALA A 8 -12.55 46.15 6.66
N ARG A 9 -12.22 46.94 7.68
CA ARG A 9 -10.83 47.17 8.06
C ARG A 9 -10.28 45.81 8.51
N TYR A 10 -9.40 45.23 7.70
CA TYR A 10 -8.63 44.06 8.10
C TYR A 10 -7.69 44.50 9.22
N GLU A 11 -8.14 44.41 10.47
CA GLU A 11 -7.35 44.90 11.61
C GLU A 11 -6.08 44.08 11.87
N ASN A 12 -5.93 42.88 11.29
CA ASN A 12 -4.70 42.10 11.37
C ASN A 12 -4.33 41.45 10.03
N THR A 13 -3.58 42.17 9.20
CA THR A 13 -2.88 41.64 8.01
C THR A 13 -1.67 40.76 8.36
N TYR A 14 -1.30 40.68 9.65
CA TYR A 14 -0.05 40.07 10.10
C TYR A 14 -0.08 38.55 10.27
N ASP A 15 -1.25 37.92 10.20
CA ASP A 15 -1.39 36.46 10.37
C ASP A 15 -1.44 35.70 9.03
N ASN A 16 -1.76 36.39 7.92
CA ASN A 16 -1.90 35.74 6.62
C ASN A 16 -0.63 35.97 5.75
N PRO A 17 0.21 34.95 5.53
CA PRO A 17 1.46 35.08 4.77
C PRO A 17 1.25 35.55 3.31
N LEU A 18 0.04 35.40 2.76
CA LEU A 18 -0.30 35.79 1.39
C LEU A 18 -0.57 37.29 1.25
N LEU A 19 -0.80 38.00 2.36
CA LEU A 19 -1.08 39.43 2.37
C LEU A 19 0.18 40.28 2.63
N PHE A 20 1.33 39.65 2.88
CA PHE A 20 2.59 40.34 3.10
C PHE A 20 3.19 40.85 1.79
N LYS A 21 3.51 42.15 1.77
CA LYS A 21 4.28 42.76 0.69
C LYS A 21 5.77 42.56 0.95
N SER A 22 6.53 42.30 -0.10
CA SER A 22 7.99 42.25 0.00
C SER A 22 8.56 43.66 0.21
N GLU A 23 9.35 43.85 1.27
CA GLU A 23 10.11 45.08 1.51
C GLU A 23 11.47 44.99 0.80
N LEU A 24 11.85 46.03 0.05
CA LEU A 24 13.15 46.10 -0.61
C LEU A 24 14.28 46.11 0.43
N GLY A 25 15.29 45.27 0.24
CA GLY A 25 16.47 45.19 1.13
C GLY A 25 16.25 44.43 2.44
N ARG A 26 15.07 43.83 2.65
CA ARG A 26 14.76 43.02 3.83
C ARG A 26 14.35 41.59 3.43
N PRO A 27 14.64 40.59 4.27
CA PRO A 27 14.19 39.23 4.03
C PRO A 27 12.66 39.16 4.11
N PHE A 28 12.06 38.27 3.30
CA PHE A 28 10.62 38.07 3.25
C PHE A 28 10.07 37.61 4.62
N GLN A 29 9.09 38.33 5.16
CA GLN A 29 8.43 38.00 6.41
C GLN A 29 7.29 37.00 6.16
N ARG A 30 7.19 35.96 7.00
CA ARG A 30 6.20 34.87 6.85
C ARG A 30 5.01 34.95 7.81
N GLY A 31 4.88 36.03 8.58
CA GLY A 31 3.77 36.22 9.53
C GLY A 31 3.78 35.27 10.74
N PHE A 32 4.94 34.73 11.12
CA PHE A 32 5.05 33.94 12.35
C PHE A 32 5.36 34.83 13.55
N THR A 33 4.66 34.60 14.66
CA THR A 33 5.01 35.19 15.96
C THR A 33 6.34 34.59 16.42
N LEU A 34 7.39 35.42 16.42
CA LEU A 34 8.69 35.03 16.92
C LEU A 34 8.76 35.19 18.45
N PRO A 35 9.55 34.34 19.14
CA PRO A 35 9.91 34.56 20.54
C PRO A 35 10.53 35.94 20.81
N SER A 36 10.62 36.31 22.10
CA SER A 36 11.25 37.56 22.57
C SER A 36 12.59 37.85 21.88
N PRO A 37 12.97 39.12 21.64
CA PRO A 37 14.27 39.48 21.07
C PRO A 37 15.49 38.86 21.78
N ASP A 38 15.36 38.54 23.07
CA ASP A 38 16.42 37.90 23.87
C ASP A 38 16.50 36.38 23.67
N PHE A 39 15.62 35.79 22.87
CA PHE A 39 15.60 34.36 22.60
C PHE A 39 16.73 33.97 21.63
N THR A 40 17.62 33.11 22.11
CA THR A 40 18.68 32.54 21.26
C THR A 40 18.15 31.31 20.52
N TYR A 41 18.09 31.39 19.19
CA TYR A 41 17.71 30.26 18.35
C TYR A 41 18.81 29.20 18.30
N GLY A 42 18.41 27.95 18.15
CA GLY A 42 19.31 26.79 18.06
C GLY A 42 19.25 25.91 19.30
N ARG A 43 20.02 24.82 19.28
CA ARG A 43 20.12 23.88 20.41
C ARG A 43 21.46 24.11 21.10
N PRO A 44 21.51 24.44 22.40
CA PRO A 44 22.78 24.57 23.09
C PRO A 44 23.47 23.20 23.15
N ASN A 45 24.78 23.19 22.91
CA ASN A 45 25.61 22.02 23.14
C ASN A 45 25.80 21.84 24.64
N LEU A 46 24.81 21.24 25.30
CA LEU A 46 24.88 20.79 26.69
C LEU A 46 25.70 19.49 26.76
N ALA A 47 26.94 19.54 26.29
CA ALA A 47 27.86 18.44 26.40
C ALA A 47 28.42 18.44 27.83
N LYS A 48 27.89 17.55 28.69
CA LYS A 48 28.49 17.25 30.00
C LYS A 48 29.60 16.22 29.80
N ASP A 49 30.57 16.56 28.97
CA ASP A 49 31.58 15.58 28.54
C ASP A 49 32.72 15.42 29.56
N GLY A 50 32.65 16.13 30.69
CA GLY A 50 33.78 16.26 31.61
C GLY A 50 34.89 17.05 30.92
N GLY A 51 35.30 18.19 31.48
CA GLY A 51 36.28 19.05 30.83
C GLY A 51 37.64 18.36 30.60
N ALA A 52 38.60 19.09 30.04
CA ALA A 52 39.97 18.57 29.84
C ALA A 52 40.59 17.97 31.12
N ALA A 53 40.22 18.49 32.29
CA ALA A 53 40.65 17.95 33.58
C ALA A 53 40.16 16.50 33.81
N ASP A 54 38.89 16.20 33.52
CA ASP A 54 38.33 14.84 33.64
C ASP A 54 38.95 13.88 32.61
N ALA A 55 39.31 14.39 31.43
CA ALA A 55 40.02 13.60 30.42
C ALA A 55 41.43 13.21 30.85
N VAL A 56 42.13 14.09 31.61
CA VAL A 56 43.50 13.88 32.10
C VAL A 56 43.53 13.05 33.38
N SER A 57 42.55 13.18 34.27
CA SER A 57 42.50 12.45 35.55
C SER A 57 42.24 10.95 35.43
N GLY A 58 42.15 10.43 34.19
CA GLY A 58 41.87 9.03 33.90
C GLY A 58 40.38 8.74 33.89
N TRP A 59 40.00 7.84 32.99
CA TRP A 59 38.62 7.36 32.90
C TRP A 59 38.26 6.66 34.21
N VAL A 60 37.53 7.32 35.09
CA VAL A 60 36.80 6.60 36.14
C VAL A 60 35.91 5.62 35.38
N PRO A 61 36.02 4.29 35.63
CA PRO A 61 35.04 3.35 35.09
C PRO A 61 33.74 3.73 35.77
N THR A 62 32.98 4.62 35.13
CA THR A 62 31.62 4.92 35.47
C THR A 62 30.98 3.56 35.40
N ALA A 63 30.69 3.00 36.59
CA ALA A 63 29.97 1.74 36.74
C ALA A 63 28.88 1.81 35.72
N VAL A 64 28.97 0.95 34.69
CA VAL A 64 28.12 1.00 33.51
C VAL A 64 26.73 1.15 34.06
N GLN A 65 26.19 2.37 34.03
CA GLN A 65 24.85 2.59 34.49
C GLN A 65 24.10 1.84 33.43
N THR A 66 23.66 0.64 33.79
CA THR A 66 22.68 -0.11 33.05
C THR A 66 21.46 0.77 33.13
N LEU A 67 21.42 1.80 32.27
CA LEU A 67 20.21 2.52 31.98
C LEU A 67 19.20 1.40 31.74
N PRO A 68 18.14 1.28 32.56
CA PRO A 68 17.18 0.22 32.37
C PRO A 68 16.76 0.34 30.93
N ARG A 69 17.15 -0.64 30.11
CA ARG A 69 16.86 -0.65 28.69
C ARG A 69 15.35 -0.69 28.66
N LYS A 70 14.70 0.47 28.52
CA LYS A 70 13.25 0.56 28.42
C LYS A 70 12.90 -0.44 27.33
N GLU A 71 12.25 -1.53 27.72
CA GLU A 71 11.85 -2.55 26.78
C GLU A 71 11.04 -1.82 25.73
N LYS A 72 11.59 -1.71 24.52
CA LYS A 72 10.91 -1.04 23.43
C LYS A 72 9.71 -1.91 23.14
N ARG A 73 8.54 -1.47 23.59
CA ARG A 73 7.29 -2.15 23.27
C ARG A 73 7.22 -2.22 21.75
N PRO A 74 6.86 -3.39 21.19
CA PRO A 74 6.71 -3.52 19.75
C PRO A 74 5.75 -2.46 19.22
N GLU A 75 5.97 -2.06 17.97
CA GLU A 75 5.12 -1.10 17.28
C GLU A 75 3.68 -1.62 17.19
N ARG A 76 2.70 -0.70 17.13
CA ARG A 76 1.29 -1.07 16.98
C ARG A 76 1.06 -1.71 15.62
N ASP A 77 0.24 -2.75 15.58
CA ASP A 77 -0.15 -3.41 14.34
C ASP A 77 -1.42 -2.76 13.78
N PHE A 78 -1.23 -1.75 12.92
CA PHE A 78 -2.35 -1.03 12.31
C PHE A 78 -3.16 -1.91 11.34
N VAL A 79 -2.58 -2.96 10.77
CA VAL A 79 -3.31 -3.85 9.84
C VAL A 79 -4.29 -4.72 10.63
N ALA A 80 -3.84 -5.29 11.74
CA ALA A 80 -4.70 -6.07 12.62
C ALA A 80 -5.80 -5.19 13.25
N LEU A 81 -5.46 -3.97 13.70
CA LEU A 81 -6.42 -3.00 14.22
C LEU A 81 -7.47 -2.62 13.17
N ASN A 82 -7.07 -2.30 11.95
CA ASN A 82 -8.01 -1.92 10.90
C ASN A 82 -8.94 -3.07 10.52
N LYS A 83 -8.42 -4.30 10.47
CA LYS A 83 -9.24 -5.49 10.25
C LYS A 83 -10.30 -5.67 11.35
N ALA A 84 -9.91 -5.42 12.61
CA ALA A 84 -10.83 -5.47 13.74
C ALA A 84 -11.86 -4.34 13.72
N CYS A 85 -11.46 -3.11 13.37
CA CYS A 85 -12.39 -1.99 13.15
C CYS A 85 -13.46 -2.35 12.13
N VAL A 86 -13.05 -2.86 10.96
CA VAL A 86 -13.97 -3.26 9.89
C VAL A 86 -14.87 -4.42 10.33
N GLY A 87 -14.34 -5.38 11.08
CA GLY A 87 -15.13 -6.47 11.68
C GLY A 87 -16.17 -5.98 12.70
N ALA A 88 -15.88 -4.88 13.40
CA ALA A 88 -16.80 -4.22 14.33
C ALA A 88 -17.77 -3.24 13.63
N GLY A 89 -17.68 -3.09 12.30
CA GLY A 89 -18.52 -2.16 11.53
C GLY A 89 -18.09 -0.70 11.60
N LEU A 90 -16.90 -0.40 12.12
CA LEU A 90 -16.35 0.96 12.21
C LEU A 90 -15.61 1.31 10.92
N VAL A 91 -16.21 2.16 10.10
CA VAL A 91 -15.73 2.49 8.74
C VAL A 91 -15.23 3.94 8.66
N THR A 92 -15.65 4.80 9.59
CA THR A 92 -15.28 6.22 9.60
C THR A 92 -13.88 6.44 10.18
N ALA A 93 -13.15 7.45 9.69
CA ALA A 93 -11.79 7.75 10.16
C ALA A 93 -11.74 8.08 11.66
N GLN A 94 -12.74 8.79 12.17
CA GLN A 94 -12.84 9.13 13.59
C GLN A 94 -13.09 7.89 14.46
N GLU A 95 -14.00 7.01 14.04
CA GLU A 95 -14.26 5.74 14.73
C GLU A 95 -13.01 4.85 14.76
N GLN A 96 -12.27 4.78 13.64
CA GLN A 96 -11.02 4.03 13.60
C GLN A 96 -9.95 4.64 14.52
N PHE A 97 -9.91 5.96 14.65
CA PHE A 97 -9.00 6.64 15.57
C PHE A 97 -9.33 6.31 17.03
N GLU A 98 -10.60 6.41 17.42
CA GLU A 98 -11.09 6.06 18.76
C GLU A 98 -10.89 4.57 19.07
N TYR A 99 -11.11 3.70 18.09
CA TYR A 99 -10.85 2.27 18.23
C TYR A 99 -9.37 1.98 18.46
N ARG A 100 -8.45 2.65 17.74
CA ARG A 100 -6.99 2.52 17.93
C ARG A 100 -6.50 3.14 19.24
N ALA A 101 -7.26 4.05 19.84
CA ALA A 101 -6.95 4.63 21.15
C ALA A 101 -7.29 3.68 22.30
N THR A 102 -8.38 2.91 22.14
CA THR A 102 -8.90 1.99 23.15
C THR A 102 -8.35 0.56 23.03
N HIS A 103 -8.01 0.11 21.83
CA HIS A 103 -7.51 -1.24 21.57
C HIS A 103 -6.00 -1.21 21.25
N ASP A 104 -5.17 -1.86 22.08
CA ASP A 104 -3.72 -1.93 21.87
C ASP A 104 -3.31 -3.30 21.29
N VAL A 105 -3.24 -3.39 19.96
CA VAL A 105 -2.70 -4.57 19.26
C VAL A 105 -1.28 -4.27 18.80
N ARG A 106 -0.33 -5.12 19.19
CA ARG A 106 1.09 -4.95 18.86
C ARG A 106 1.56 -5.98 17.84
N ARG A 107 2.49 -5.56 16.98
CA ARG A 107 3.11 -6.44 15.98
C ARG A 107 3.91 -7.51 16.70
N ARG A 108 3.71 -8.77 16.31
CA ARG A 108 4.57 -9.87 16.78
C ARG A 108 5.95 -9.68 16.17
N VAL A 109 6.97 -9.52 17.01
CA VAL A 109 8.36 -9.48 16.56
C VAL A 109 8.71 -10.85 15.99
N THR A 110 9.03 -10.92 14.71
CA THR A 110 9.44 -12.18 14.08
C THR A 110 10.81 -12.61 14.62
N ASP A 111 11.11 -13.91 14.56
CA ASP A 111 12.39 -14.42 15.09
C ASP A 111 13.61 -13.85 14.33
N GLU A 112 13.43 -13.46 13.06
CA GLU A 112 14.42 -12.71 12.29
C GLU A 112 14.71 -11.32 12.86
N GLU A 113 13.66 -10.58 13.26
CA GLU A 113 13.80 -9.25 13.87
C GLU A 113 14.41 -9.35 15.29
N LYS A 114 14.06 -10.39 16.06
CA LYS A 114 14.70 -10.70 17.35
C LYS A 114 16.18 -11.04 17.19
N ASN A 115 16.55 -11.77 16.13
CA ASN A 115 17.93 -12.14 15.88
C ASN A 115 18.78 -10.96 15.39
N LYS A 116 18.20 -10.01 14.64
CA LYS A 116 18.90 -8.78 14.24
C LYS A 116 19.24 -7.85 15.41
N THR A 117 18.42 -7.85 16.47
CA THR A 117 18.62 -6.98 17.64
C THR A 117 19.55 -7.55 18.70
N LYS A 118 19.92 -8.83 18.60
CA LYS A 118 21.04 -9.41 19.36
C LYS A 118 22.32 -8.94 18.68
N LEU A 119 22.79 -7.74 19.04
CA LEU A 119 24.19 -7.38 18.84
C LEU A 119 25.03 -8.51 19.45
N LYS A 120 25.67 -9.32 18.61
CA LYS A 120 26.55 -10.39 19.08
C LYS A 120 27.61 -9.72 19.94
N ARG A 121 27.66 -10.07 21.22
CA ARG A 121 28.68 -9.54 22.14
C ARG A 121 30.03 -9.98 21.59
N ILE A 122 30.80 -9.02 21.10
CA ILE A 122 32.08 -9.30 20.50
C ILE A 122 33.07 -9.60 21.63
N PRO A 123 33.72 -10.78 21.65
CA PRO A 123 34.67 -11.11 22.69
C PRO A 123 35.88 -10.17 22.64
N ALA A 124 36.48 -9.90 23.81
CA ALA A 124 37.59 -8.95 23.95
C ALA A 124 38.86 -9.35 23.15
N SER A 125 39.00 -10.63 22.79
CA SER A 125 40.08 -11.16 21.96
C SER A 125 39.81 -11.04 20.45
N MET A 126 38.66 -10.51 20.02
CA MET A 126 38.34 -10.40 18.60
C MET A 126 39.13 -9.26 17.96
N THR A 127 40.08 -9.60 17.10
CA THR A 127 40.78 -8.64 16.25
C THR A 127 39.89 -8.26 15.07
N PHE A 128 39.74 -6.95 14.86
CA PHE A 128 39.06 -6.40 13.69
C PHE A 128 40.10 -5.90 12.70
N GLY A 129 39.96 -6.30 11.45
CA GLY A 129 40.83 -5.87 10.37
C GLY A 129 40.33 -6.43 9.04
N VAL A 130 40.66 -5.76 7.95
CA VAL A 130 40.42 -6.28 6.61
C VAL A 130 41.59 -7.19 6.28
N SER A 131 41.36 -8.50 6.17
CA SER A 131 42.38 -9.42 5.66
C SER A 131 42.90 -8.86 4.34
N THR A 132 44.22 -8.80 4.15
CA THR A 132 44.80 -8.38 2.88
C THR A 132 44.25 -9.27 1.79
N ARG A 133 43.32 -8.71 1.00
CA ARG A 133 42.77 -9.42 -0.16
C ARG A 133 43.96 -9.67 -1.08
N PRO A 134 44.24 -10.92 -1.47
CA PRO A 134 45.29 -11.14 -2.46
C PRO A 134 44.97 -10.28 -3.68
N SER A 135 45.99 -9.58 -4.19
CA SER A 135 45.86 -8.83 -5.42
C SER A 135 45.31 -9.74 -6.52
N THR A 136 44.70 -9.15 -7.56
CA THR A 136 44.25 -9.91 -8.75
C THR A 136 45.35 -10.90 -9.14
N PRO A 137 45.09 -12.21 -9.14
CA PRO A 137 46.13 -13.21 -9.35
C PRO A 137 46.77 -12.93 -10.71
N VAL A 138 48.07 -12.61 -10.70
CA VAL A 138 48.81 -12.17 -11.90
C VAL A 138 48.69 -13.19 -13.03
N PHE A 139 48.61 -14.47 -12.67
CA PHE A 139 48.37 -15.56 -13.61
C PHE A 139 47.11 -15.38 -14.46
N ASP A 140 45.98 -14.98 -13.87
CA ASP A 140 44.72 -14.78 -14.62
C ASP A 140 44.79 -13.54 -15.53
N LEU A 141 45.69 -12.59 -15.24
CA LEU A 141 45.97 -11.45 -16.12
C LEU A 141 46.85 -11.86 -17.30
N LEU A 142 47.90 -12.65 -17.04
CA LEU A 142 48.80 -13.17 -18.07
C LEU A 142 48.09 -14.14 -19.04
N GLU A 143 47.16 -14.95 -18.53
CA GLU A 143 46.36 -15.88 -19.34
C GLU A 143 45.14 -15.23 -20.01
N HIS A 144 44.96 -13.90 -19.92
CA HIS A 144 43.82 -13.17 -20.48
C HIS A 144 42.43 -13.69 -20.03
N LYS A 145 42.32 -14.39 -18.90
CA LYS A 145 41.05 -15.00 -18.45
C LYS A 145 39.90 -14.01 -18.31
N TYR A 146 40.20 -12.75 -17.97
CA TYR A 146 39.16 -11.72 -17.84
C TYR A 146 38.60 -11.29 -19.20
N GLN A 147 39.45 -11.22 -20.24
CA GLN A 147 39.01 -10.97 -21.61
C GLN A 147 38.13 -12.13 -22.10
N ASP A 148 38.54 -13.37 -21.84
CA ASP A 148 37.77 -14.55 -22.23
C ASP A 148 36.41 -14.62 -21.53
N ARG A 149 36.38 -14.33 -20.22
CA ARG A 149 35.12 -14.23 -19.46
C ARG A 149 34.20 -13.18 -20.07
N TRP A 150 34.73 -12.00 -20.39
CA TRP A 150 33.95 -10.92 -20.98
C TRP A 150 33.40 -11.32 -22.37
N LEU A 151 34.22 -11.94 -23.22
CA LEU A 151 33.78 -12.42 -24.53
C LEU A 151 32.71 -13.50 -24.41
N GLN A 152 32.86 -14.45 -23.47
CA GLN A 152 31.86 -15.48 -23.20
C GLN A 152 30.54 -14.88 -22.71
N GLU A 153 30.60 -13.92 -21.79
CA GLU A 153 29.41 -13.25 -21.26
C GLU A 153 28.69 -12.45 -22.36
N ARG A 154 29.44 -11.76 -23.22
CA ARG A 154 28.88 -11.09 -24.39
C ARG A 154 28.17 -12.07 -25.33
N ARG A 155 28.81 -13.19 -25.68
CA ARG A 155 28.19 -14.23 -26.53
C ARG A 155 26.91 -14.76 -25.89
N LYS A 156 26.92 -15.07 -24.59
CA LYS A 156 25.71 -15.52 -23.86
C LYS A 156 24.60 -14.48 -23.89
N SER A 157 24.93 -13.20 -23.68
CA SER A 157 23.97 -12.10 -23.72
C SER A 157 23.35 -11.93 -25.11
N GLU A 158 24.17 -12.00 -26.17
CA GLU A 158 23.70 -11.93 -27.55
C GLU A 158 22.81 -13.11 -27.92
N MET A 159 23.17 -14.34 -27.52
CA MET A 159 22.34 -15.52 -27.72
C MET A 159 20.98 -15.37 -27.02
N SER A 160 20.96 -14.97 -25.75
CA SER A 160 19.70 -14.74 -25.02
C SER A 160 18.84 -13.64 -25.66
N LYS A 161 19.45 -12.56 -26.17
CA LYS A 161 18.72 -11.53 -26.92
C LYS A 161 18.11 -12.08 -28.21
N ARG A 162 18.86 -12.89 -28.97
CA ARG A 162 18.36 -13.54 -30.20
C ARG A 162 17.21 -14.49 -29.90
N GLU A 163 17.30 -15.31 -28.87
CA GLU A 163 16.21 -16.20 -28.43
C GLU A 163 14.94 -15.43 -28.08
N LYS A 164 15.06 -14.35 -27.31
CA LYS A 164 13.92 -13.47 -26.97
C LYS A 164 13.29 -12.83 -28.21
N MET A 165 14.10 -12.42 -29.19
CA MET A 165 13.59 -11.87 -30.45
C MET A 165 12.86 -12.94 -31.28
N GLN A 166 13.41 -14.15 -31.38
CA GLN A 166 12.75 -15.26 -32.07
C GLN A 166 11.43 -15.65 -31.39
N GLN A 167 11.40 -15.68 -30.06
CA GLN A 167 10.17 -15.94 -29.30
C GLN A 167 9.10 -14.88 -29.59
N LYS A 168 9.48 -13.59 -29.61
CA LYS A 168 8.58 -12.49 -29.99
C LYS A 168 8.09 -12.58 -31.44
N GLN A 169 8.95 -12.94 -32.39
CA GLN A 169 8.53 -13.16 -33.78
C GLN A 169 7.56 -14.34 -33.91
N ASN A 170 7.78 -15.43 -33.15
CA ASN A 170 6.88 -16.58 -33.13
C ASN A 170 5.50 -16.26 -32.53
N LEU A 171 5.43 -15.34 -31.56
CA LEU A 171 4.17 -14.85 -30.97
C LEU A 171 3.38 -13.94 -31.94
N ASN A 172 4.07 -13.23 -32.84
CA ASN A 172 3.49 -12.29 -33.79
C ASN A 172 3.13 -12.92 -35.15
N LYS A 173 2.83 -14.23 -35.21
CA LYS A 173 2.44 -14.90 -36.46
C LYS A 173 1.00 -14.60 -36.93
N GLY A 174 0.30 -13.67 -36.29
CA GLY A 174 -1.02 -13.20 -36.71
C GLY A 174 -1.37 -11.84 -36.10
N ILE A 175 -2.34 -11.15 -36.72
CA ILE A 175 -2.99 -9.97 -36.14
C ILE A 175 -3.66 -10.43 -34.84
N TYR A 176 -3.26 -9.86 -33.70
CA TYR A 176 -3.86 -10.19 -32.41
C TYR A 176 -5.37 -9.87 -32.44
N GLU A 177 -6.21 -10.89 -32.31
CA GLU A 177 -7.65 -10.66 -32.17
C GLU A 177 -7.92 -10.07 -30.79
N THR A 178 -8.51 -8.87 -30.75
CA THR A 178 -8.97 -8.28 -29.50
C THR A 178 -10.11 -9.11 -28.92
N ARG A 179 -10.32 -9.04 -27.60
CA ARG A 179 -11.44 -9.72 -26.92
C ARG A 179 -12.79 -9.40 -27.59
N ALA A 180 -12.97 -8.18 -28.10
CA ALA A 180 -14.16 -7.78 -28.84
C ALA A 180 -14.32 -8.53 -30.18
N SER A 181 -13.24 -8.75 -30.93
CA SER A 181 -13.26 -9.57 -32.16
C SER A 181 -13.65 -11.01 -31.87
N LEU A 182 -13.07 -11.59 -30.80
CA LEU A 182 -13.38 -12.96 -30.40
C LEU A 182 -14.85 -13.12 -30.00
N LEU A 183 -15.38 -12.19 -29.21
CA LEU A 183 -16.78 -12.19 -28.76
C LEU A 183 -17.80 -11.92 -29.90
N ARG A 184 -17.38 -11.31 -31.02
CA ARG A 184 -18.22 -11.19 -32.22
C ARG A 184 -18.43 -12.53 -32.93
N LYS A 185 -17.40 -13.38 -32.93
CA LYS A 185 -17.44 -14.70 -33.58
C LYS A 185 -18.12 -15.75 -32.71
N TYR A 186 -17.95 -15.65 -31.39
CA TYR A 186 -18.47 -16.61 -30.44
C TYR A 186 -18.84 -15.94 -29.12
N CYS A 187 -20.14 -15.93 -28.82
CA CYS A 187 -20.62 -15.59 -27.49
C CYS A 187 -20.73 -16.90 -26.68
N PRO A 188 -19.89 -17.13 -25.67
CA PRO A 188 -20.01 -18.32 -24.85
C PRO A 188 -21.39 -18.34 -24.18
N PRO A 189 -22.07 -19.51 -24.11
CA PRO A 189 -23.34 -19.60 -23.39
C PRO A 189 -23.10 -19.22 -21.93
N VAL A 190 -23.80 -18.19 -21.47
CA VAL A 190 -23.75 -17.74 -20.07
C VAL A 190 -24.92 -18.39 -19.35
N ASP A 191 -24.63 -19.14 -18.30
CA ASP A 191 -25.66 -19.67 -17.40
C ASP A 191 -26.50 -18.50 -16.89
N GLN A 192 -27.83 -18.60 -17.01
CA GLN A 192 -28.68 -17.53 -16.54
C GLN A 192 -28.51 -17.36 -15.02
N PRO A 193 -28.21 -16.14 -14.54
CA PRO A 193 -28.06 -15.93 -13.10
C PRO A 193 -29.37 -16.31 -12.40
N PRO A 194 -29.29 -16.91 -11.20
CA PRO A 194 -30.49 -17.23 -10.43
C PRO A 194 -31.30 -15.95 -10.19
N LEU A 195 -32.63 -16.09 -10.21
CA LEU A 195 -33.52 -14.96 -9.92
C LEU A 195 -33.17 -14.39 -8.54
N TRP A 196 -33.08 -13.06 -8.44
CA TRP A 196 -32.72 -12.42 -7.18
C TRP A 196 -33.72 -12.81 -6.09
N GLN A 197 -33.20 -13.30 -4.97
CA GLN A 197 -33.98 -13.68 -3.79
C GLN A 197 -33.29 -13.15 -2.55
N MET A 198 -34.06 -12.60 -1.60
CA MET A 198 -33.50 -12.15 -0.33
C MET A 198 -32.90 -13.34 0.45
N PRO A 199 -31.75 -13.16 1.16
CA PRO A 199 -31.09 -14.25 1.88
C PRO A 199 -31.98 -15.01 2.87
N ARG A 200 -32.92 -14.31 3.52
CA ARG A 200 -33.86 -14.90 4.48
C ARG A 200 -34.85 -15.88 3.83
N PHE A 201 -35.11 -15.73 2.53
CA PHE A 201 -36.07 -16.58 1.80
C PHE A 201 -35.42 -17.75 1.06
N GLN A 202 -34.09 -17.79 0.91
CA GLN A 202 -33.40 -18.90 0.23
C GLN A 202 -33.65 -20.27 0.86
N LYS A 203 -33.90 -20.31 2.18
CA LYS A 203 -34.16 -21.54 2.95
C LYS A 203 -35.64 -21.80 3.21
N GLN A 204 -36.53 -20.87 2.86
CA GLN A 204 -37.96 -20.99 3.12
C GLN A 204 -38.66 -21.53 1.87
N GLY A 205 -39.26 -22.71 2.00
CA GLY A 205 -40.09 -23.29 0.95
C GLY A 205 -41.41 -22.55 0.76
N PRO A 206 -42.14 -22.82 -0.34
CA PRO A 206 -43.48 -22.27 -0.54
C PRO A 206 -44.40 -22.70 0.59
N HIS A 207 -45.10 -21.74 1.20
CA HIS A 207 -46.04 -22.02 2.28
C HIS A 207 -47.37 -22.61 1.78
N LEU A 208 -47.67 -22.39 0.49
CA LEU A 208 -48.89 -22.84 -0.17
C LEU A 208 -48.53 -23.51 -1.50
N GLU A 209 -48.93 -24.77 -1.66
CA GLU A 209 -48.96 -25.47 -2.95
C GLU A 209 -50.39 -25.37 -3.49
N THR A 210 -50.64 -24.43 -4.40
CA THR A 210 -51.97 -24.19 -4.97
C THR A 210 -52.31 -25.12 -6.14
N PHE A 211 -51.34 -25.92 -6.59
CA PHE A 211 -51.53 -26.87 -7.70
C PHE A 211 -52.11 -28.20 -7.21
N ARG A 212 -52.99 -28.79 -8.02
CA ARG A 212 -53.64 -30.07 -7.70
C ARG A 212 -52.68 -31.27 -7.71
N SER A 213 -51.59 -31.19 -8.47
CA SER A 213 -50.53 -32.20 -8.53
C SER A 213 -49.21 -31.57 -9.02
N VAL A 214 -48.09 -32.26 -8.79
CA VAL A 214 -46.76 -31.84 -9.26
C VAL A 214 -46.71 -31.79 -10.80
N GLU A 215 -47.45 -32.69 -11.46
CA GLU A 215 -47.58 -32.72 -12.92
C GLU A 215 -48.36 -31.51 -13.44
N ALA A 216 -49.46 -31.16 -12.79
CA ALA A 216 -50.25 -29.97 -13.12
C ALA A 216 -49.42 -28.68 -12.95
N ARG A 217 -48.55 -28.64 -11.92
CA ARG A 217 -47.60 -27.54 -11.72
C ARG A 217 -46.62 -27.43 -12.89
N LYS A 218 -45.97 -28.53 -13.28
CA LYS A 218 -45.03 -28.55 -14.41
C LYS A 218 -45.70 -28.13 -15.72
N ALA A 219 -46.91 -28.66 -15.97
CA ALA A 219 -47.70 -28.30 -17.15
C ALA A 219 -48.05 -26.81 -17.16
N ALA A 220 -48.50 -26.24 -16.03
CA ALA A 220 -48.80 -24.82 -15.92
C ALA A 220 -47.59 -23.93 -16.22
N PHE A 221 -46.40 -24.26 -15.69
CA PHE A 221 -45.17 -23.51 -16.00
C PHE A 221 -44.73 -23.68 -17.47
N SER A 222 -44.92 -24.86 -18.06
CA SER A 222 -44.68 -25.09 -19.48
C SER A 222 -45.61 -24.25 -20.36
N HIS A 223 -46.90 -24.22 -20.02
CA HIS A 223 -47.89 -23.40 -20.72
C HIS A 223 -47.62 -21.90 -20.55
N HIS A 224 -47.24 -21.47 -19.35
CA HIS A 224 -46.83 -20.08 -19.11
C HIS A 224 -45.60 -19.68 -19.95
N GLY A 225 -44.64 -20.60 -20.12
CA GLY A 225 -43.50 -20.40 -21.00
C GLY A 225 -43.86 -20.35 -22.49
N SER A 226 -44.92 -21.04 -22.93
CA SER A 226 -45.43 -20.91 -24.30
C SER A 226 -46.34 -19.70 -24.52
N ASP A 227 -47.02 -19.24 -23.46
CA ASP A 227 -47.96 -18.12 -23.46
C ASP A 227 -47.26 -16.78 -23.17
N CYS A 228 -45.94 -16.79 -22.94
CA CYS A 228 -45.19 -15.56 -22.77
C CYS A 228 -45.33 -14.72 -24.05
N THR A 229 -45.95 -13.55 -23.89
CA THR A 229 -46.06 -12.54 -24.94
C THR A 229 -44.69 -12.22 -25.51
N ALA A 230 -44.64 -11.64 -26.71
CA ALA A 230 -43.44 -11.35 -27.50
C ALA A 230 -42.45 -10.36 -26.84
N ARG A 231 -42.21 -10.43 -25.53
CA ARG A 231 -41.38 -9.56 -24.72
C ARG A 231 -40.36 -10.40 -23.96
N THR A 232 -39.13 -9.89 -23.84
CA THR A 232 -38.05 -10.59 -23.16
C THR A 232 -38.35 -10.79 -21.67
N GLY A 233 -37.75 -11.83 -21.10
CA GLY A 233 -37.77 -12.11 -19.66
C GLY A 233 -38.90 -13.04 -19.21
N VAL A 234 -38.67 -13.68 -18.06
CA VAL A 234 -39.49 -14.79 -17.51
C VAL A 234 -40.96 -14.42 -17.32
N PHE A 235 -41.27 -13.14 -17.14
CA PHE A 235 -42.62 -12.64 -16.87
C PHE A 235 -43.14 -11.68 -17.95
N GLY A 236 -42.49 -11.60 -19.13
CA GLY A 236 -42.95 -10.73 -20.22
C GLY A 236 -42.84 -9.22 -19.97
N HIS A 237 -42.07 -8.79 -18.97
CA HIS A 237 -41.87 -7.37 -18.66
C HIS A 237 -40.79 -6.68 -19.52
N GLY A 238 -40.08 -7.43 -20.35
CA GLY A 238 -38.95 -6.93 -21.12
C GLY A 238 -39.30 -6.26 -22.45
N ILE A 239 -38.29 -6.19 -23.30
CA ILE A 239 -38.31 -5.55 -24.62
C ILE A 239 -38.99 -6.49 -25.62
N TYR A 240 -39.71 -5.97 -26.61
CA TYR A 240 -40.29 -6.81 -27.64
C TYR A 240 -39.23 -7.63 -28.39
N GLU A 241 -39.40 -8.95 -28.43
CA GLU A 241 -38.68 -9.86 -29.32
C GLU A 241 -39.44 -10.00 -30.64
N GLY A 242 -38.69 -10.14 -31.74
CA GLY A 242 -39.28 -10.52 -33.02
C GLY A 242 -39.93 -11.90 -32.94
N ALA A 243 -40.94 -12.14 -33.78
CA ALA A 243 -41.61 -13.44 -33.86
C ALA A 243 -40.56 -14.56 -34.11
N LYS A 244 -40.52 -15.54 -33.22
CA LYS A 244 -39.73 -16.75 -33.41
C LYS A 244 -40.56 -17.71 -34.27
N ASN A 245 -40.09 -17.98 -35.49
CA ASN A 245 -40.68 -18.98 -36.39
C ASN A 245 -40.44 -20.41 -35.86
#